data_AF-A0A7C1ZKR1-F1
#
_entry.id   AF-A0A7C1ZKR1-F1
#
_cell.length_a   1.000
_cell.length_b   1.000
_cell.length_c   1.000
_cell.angle_alpha   90.00
_cell.angle_beta   90.00
_cell.angle_gamma   90.00
#
_symmetry.space_group_name_H-M   'P 1'
#
loop_
_entity.id
_entity.type
_entity.pdbx_description
1 polymer ?
#
loop_
_entity_poly.entity_id
_entity_poly.type
_entity_poly.pdbx_seq_one_letter_code
_entity_poly.pdbx_strand_id
1 'polypeptide(L)' 'MTKKFWHELSESEYQAAIKRTWGWVMKKYKQPDWCNYPDALEGALGCLTLIAKTRRTKISKDYCKSCEKYIPEVK' A
#
# COMPACT_ATOMS: atom_id res chain seq x y z
N MET A 1 6.70 16.88 5.32
CA MET A 1 5.66 16.51 4.34
C MET A 1 5.13 15.13 4.68
N THR A 2 3.84 15.01 4.98
CA THR A 2 3.19 13.72 5.26
C THR A 2 3.11 12.91 3.96
N LYS A 3 3.64 11.67 3.96
CA LYS A 3 3.52 10.78 2.80
C LYS A 3 2.06 10.35 2.64
N LYS A 4 1.57 10.37 1.40
CA LYS A 4 0.23 9.85 1.05
C LYS A 4 0.24 8.33 1.06
N PHE A 5 -0.89 7.71 1.43
CA PHE A 5 -1.02 6.28 1.38
C PHE A 5 -1.19 5.76 -0.05
N TRP A 6 -0.57 4.63 -0.35
CA TRP A 6 -0.64 4.03 -1.70
C TRP A 6 -2.06 3.68 -2.15
N HIS A 7 -2.88 3.17 -1.23
CA HIS A 7 -4.25 2.76 -1.54
C HIS A 7 -5.19 3.96 -1.81
N GLU A 8 -4.82 5.17 -1.40
CA GLU A 8 -5.58 6.42 -1.59
C GLU A 8 -5.20 7.17 -2.88
N LEU A 9 -4.27 6.64 -3.68
CA LEU A 9 -3.90 7.29 -4.93
C LEU A 9 -5.07 7.29 -5.92
N SER A 10 -5.24 8.38 -6.66
CA SER A 10 -6.07 8.38 -7.85
C SER A 10 -5.46 7.45 -8.90
N GLU A 11 -6.24 7.12 -9.93
CA GLU A 11 -5.73 6.28 -11.02
C GLU A 11 -4.56 6.95 -11.75
N SER A 12 -4.62 8.27 -12.00
CA SER A 12 -3.53 9.00 -12.66
C SER A 12 -2.26 9.06 -11.80
N GLU A 13 -2.40 9.25 -10.49
CA GLU A 13 -1.28 9.21 -9.54
C GLU A 13 -0.62 7.83 -9.53
N TYR A 14 -1.42 6.77 -9.45
CA TYR A 14 -0.93 5.39 -9.47
C TYR A 14 -0.20 5.09 -10.79
N GLN A 15 -0.78 5.45 -11.94
CA GLN A 15 -0.16 5.24 -13.25
C GLN A 15 1.17 6.00 -13.41
N ALA A 16 1.29 7.18 -12.82
CA ALA A 16 2.54 7.93 -12.80
C ALA A 16 3.58 7.27 -11.87
N ALA A 17 3.14 6.75 -10.72
CA ALA A 17 4.01 6.15 -9.72
C ALA A 17 4.61 4.81 -10.18
N ILE A 18 3.83 3.93 -10.82
CA ILE A 18 4.32 2.62 -11.29
C ILE A 18 5.32 2.70 -12.46
N LYS A 19 5.48 3.88 -13.07
CA LYS A 19 6.54 4.16 -14.06
C LYS A 19 7.89 4.50 -13.41
N ARG A 20 7.93 4.59 -12.08
CA ARG A 20 9.14 4.86 -11.28
C ARG A 20 9.65 3.56 -10.64
N THR A 21 10.83 3.61 -10.05
CA THR A 21 11.38 2.48 -9.29
C THR A 21 10.63 2.28 -7.97
N TRP A 22 10.57 1.04 -7.48
CA TRP A 22 9.92 0.74 -6.19
C TRP A 22 10.61 1.45 -5.00
N GLY A 23 11.93 1.62 -5.04
CA GLY A 23 12.64 2.46 -4.07
C GLY A 23 12.16 3.92 -4.07
N TRP A 24 11.86 4.49 -5.25
CA TRP A 24 11.25 5.82 -5.33
C TRP A 24 9.84 5.83 -4.77
N VAL A 25 9.03 4.79 -5.05
CA VAL A 25 7.67 4.61 -4.52
C VAL A 25 7.67 4.58 -2.99
N MET A 26 8.51 3.75 -2.36
CA MET A 26 8.63 3.65 -0.90
C MET A 26 9.15 4.93 -0.24
N LYS A 27 9.98 5.70 -0.97
CA LYS A 27 10.42 7.01 -0.51
C LYS A 27 9.28 8.04 -0.54
N LYS A 28 8.39 8.00 -1.54
CA LYS A 28 7.34 9.00 -1.78
C LYS A 28 6.02 8.71 -1.06
N TYR A 29 5.64 7.45 -0.99
CA TYR A 29 4.35 6.97 -0.47
C TYR A 29 4.57 6.09 0.76
N LYS A 30 3.50 5.85 1.51
CA LYS A 30 3.51 4.93 2.64
C LYS A 30 2.47 3.82 2.49
N GLN A 31 2.76 2.67 3.08
CA GLN A 31 1.78 1.61 3.28
C GLN A 31 0.74 2.06 4.32
N PRO A 32 -0.47 1.45 4.35
CA PRO A 32 -1.50 1.77 5.33
C PRO A 32 -1.01 1.58 6.77
N ASP A 33 -1.45 2.43 7.70
CA ASP A 33 -1.01 2.36 9.11
C ASP A 33 -1.52 1.09 9.82
N TRP A 34 -2.51 0.39 9.25
CA TRP A 34 -3.00 -0.90 9.75
C TRP A 34 -2.27 -2.13 9.17
N CYS A 35 -1.17 -1.91 8.43
CA CYS A 35 -0.40 -2.96 7.78
C CYS A 35 1.01 -3.02 8.36
N ASN A 36 1.37 -4.17 8.96
CA ASN A 36 2.72 -4.48 9.45
C ASN A 36 3.52 -5.37 8.46
N TYR A 37 3.10 -5.44 7.20
CA TYR A 37 3.87 -6.17 6.19
C TYR A 37 5.17 -5.38 5.93
N PRO A 38 6.36 -5.98 6.09
CA PRO A 38 7.62 -5.26 5.89
C PRO A 38 7.76 -4.83 4.42
N ASP A 39 8.04 -3.54 4.19
CA ASP A 39 8.18 -2.97 2.84
C ASP A 39 7.05 -3.35 1.89
N ALA A 40 5.80 -3.19 2.34
CA ALA A 40 4.61 -3.66 1.62
C ALA A 40 4.45 -3.08 0.19
N LEU A 41 5.21 -2.03 -0.14
CA LEU A 41 5.23 -1.38 -1.45
C LEU A 41 6.43 -1.78 -2.34
N GLU A 42 7.22 -2.79 -1.96
CA GLU A 42 8.37 -3.29 -2.72
C GLU A 42 7.98 -4.15 -3.94
N GLY A 43 6.99 -3.71 -4.71
CA GLY A 43 6.58 -4.36 -5.95
C GLY A 43 6.19 -5.82 -5.77
N ALA A 44 6.91 -6.73 -6.46
CA ALA A 44 6.68 -8.17 -6.43
C ALA A 44 7.11 -8.84 -5.11
N LEU A 45 7.97 -8.19 -4.32
CA LEU A 45 8.41 -8.67 -3.00
C LEU A 45 7.53 -8.14 -1.86
N GLY A 46 6.70 -7.12 -2.15
CA GLY A 46 5.77 -6.54 -1.19
C GLY A 46 4.39 -7.22 -1.16
N CYS A 47 3.39 -6.48 -0.69
CA CYS A 47 2.01 -6.94 -0.65
C CYS A 47 1.37 -6.86 -2.05
N LEU A 48 1.21 -8.02 -2.70
CA LEU A 48 0.64 -8.11 -4.06
C LEU A 48 -0.76 -7.48 -4.17
N THR A 49 -1.59 -7.59 -3.14
CA THR A 49 -2.94 -7.00 -3.12
C THR A 49 -2.88 -5.46 -3.05
N LEU A 50 -1.92 -4.91 -2.32
CA LEU A 50 -1.74 -3.47 -2.16
C LEU A 50 -1.11 -2.86 -3.41
N ILE A 51 -0.13 -3.53 -4.01
CA ILE A 51 0.55 -3.08 -5.22
C ILE A 51 -0.33 -3.21 -6.47
N ALA A 52 -1.15 -4.25 -6.57
CA ALA A 52 -1.95 -4.50 -7.77
C ALA A 52 -3.01 -3.41 -8.03
N LYS A 53 -2.98 -2.82 -9.23
CA LYS A 53 -3.97 -1.85 -9.74
C LYS A 53 -5.42 -2.28 -9.47
N THR A 54 -5.74 -3.55 -9.73
CA THR A 54 -7.11 -4.08 -9.67
C THR A 54 -7.62 -4.31 -8.25
N ARG A 55 -6.72 -4.34 -7.27
CA ARG A 55 -7.06 -4.68 -5.87
C ARG A 55 -6.78 -3.54 -4.89
N ARG A 56 -5.89 -2.59 -5.22
CA ARG A 56 -5.55 -1.46 -4.35
C ARG A 56 -6.75 -0.63 -3.92
N THR A 57 -7.74 -0.46 -4.80
CA THR A 57 -8.96 0.33 -4.52
C THR A 57 -9.95 -0.41 -3.62
N LYS A 58 -9.78 -1.72 -3.47
CA LYS A 58 -10.57 -2.57 -2.57
C LYS A 58 -9.89 -2.76 -1.22
N ILE A 59 -8.62 -2.36 -1.08
CA ILE A 59 -7.91 -2.41 0.18
C ILE A 59 -8.52 -1.38 1.13
N SER A 60 -8.93 -1.87 2.29
CA SER A 60 -9.39 -1.09 3.42
C SER A 60 -8.92 -1.77 4.71
N LYS A 61 -9.14 -1.13 5.86
CA LYS A 61 -8.95 -1.77 7.17
C LYS A 61 -9.71 -3.09 7.23
N ASP A 62 -10.99 -3.08 6.87
CA ASP A 62 -11.86 -4.27 6.94
C ASP A 62 -11.43 -5.39 5.99
N TYR A 63 -11.01 -5.04 4.76
CA TYR A 63 -10.51 -6.04 3.81
C TYR A 63 -9.27 -6.77 4.36
N CYS A 64 -8.40 -6.05 5.07
CA CYS A 64 -7.16 -6.59 5.59
C CYS A 64 -7.30 -7.25 6.96
N LYS A 65 -8.44 -7.19 7.66
CA LYS A 65 -8.60 -7.74 9.03
C LYS A 65 -8.23 -9.22 9.17
N SER A 66 -8.44 -10.02 8.12
CA SER A 66 -8.10 -11.45 8.11
C SER A 66 -6.66 -11.74 7.68
N CYS A 67 -5.86 -10.71 7.37
CA CYS A 67 -4.46 -10.87 7.01
C CYS A 67 -3.59 -10.99 8.27
N GLU A 68 -2.63 -11.91 8.27
CA GLU A 68 -1.67 -12.11 9.37
C GLU A 68 -0.82 -10.86 9.66
N LYS A 69 -0.65 -9.99 8.68
CA LYS A 69 0.12 -8.74 8.81
C LYS A 69 -0.75 -7.55 9.20
N TYR A 70 -2.03 -7.78 9.50
CA TYR A 70 -2.92 -6.73 10.01
C TYR A 70 -2.51 -6.33 11.42
N ILE A 71 -2.49 -5.03 11.69
CA ILE A 71 -2.31 -4.50 13.04
C ILE A 71 -3.70 -4.36 13.66
N PRO A 72 -4.06 -5.18 14.65
CA PRO A 72 -5.33 -5.04 15.35
C PRO A 72 -5.34 -3.70 16.10
N GLU A 73 -6.47 -3.00 16.02
CA GLU A 73 -6.69 -1.79 16.82
C GLU A 73 -6.77 -2.23 18.30
N VAL A 74 -5.75 -1.86 19.08
CA VAL A 74 -5.77 -2.03 20.54
C VAL A 74 -6.86 -1.10 21.06
N LYS A 75 -7.92 -1.68 21.63
CA LYS A 75 -8.98 -0.93 22.33
C LYS A 75 -8.45 -0.33 23.62
#